data_AF-A0A914YKN1-F1
#
_entry.id   AF-A0A914YKN1-F1
#
_cell.length_a   1.000
_cell.length_b   1.000
_cell.length_c   1.000
_cell.angle_alpha   90.00
_cell.angle_beta   90.00
_cell.angle_gamma   90.00
#
_symmetry.space_group_name_H-M   'P 1'
#
loop_
_entity.id
_entity.type
_entity.pdbx_description
1 polymer ?
#
loop_
_entity_poly.entity_id
_entity_poly.type
_entity_poly.pdbx_seq_one_letter_code
_entity_poly.pdbx_strand_id
1 'polypeptide(L)'
;MTLRPLIIVAVCLFVTNLAEINVKIERHFPCSPSSGPSKENLRIKFPSYKSTGVNFHEEKNDQGHKCFRMSGGNVEIFPPGLDGSKKYYVHLETRIGIHGKPERCVNADKDGCGGIGSCVHCDICKNMGGALKNFVQIYQKDAPAKCSVDGLTAGDYDDLSLKVCLPTKTELLPFLDSNPTRAQQLWDLFVSSRARSGEIPLVVAARIFDRPINKLSIKELNDALHGSKKGMIGCHWIYATISQT
;
A
#
# COMPACT_ATOMS: atom_id res chain seq x y z
N MET A 1 9.48 -21.53 64.22
CA MET A 1 9.00 -20.83 63.01
C MET A 1 10.21 -20.53 62.14
N THR A 2 10.38 -21.26 61.06
CA THR A 2 11.50 -21.15 60.12
C THR A 2 11.10 -20.23 58.96
N LEU A 3 11.69 -19.04 58.88
CA LEU A 3 11.55 -18.15 57.73
C LEU A 3 12.43 -18.67 56.59
N ARG A 4 11.81 -19.02 55.45
CA ARG A 4 12.50 -19.25 54.18
C ARG A 4 12.65 -17.93 53.42
N PRO A 5 13.81 -17.61 52.84
CA PRO A 5 13.95 -16.44 51.97
C PRO A 5 13.33 -16.75 50.60
N LEU A 6 12.44 -15.87 50.16
CA LEU A 6 11.86 -15.88 48.82
C LEU A 6 12.88 -15.27 47.85
N ILE A 7 13.49 -16.09 47.00
CA ILE A 7 14.36 -15.61 45.92
C ILE A 7 13.44 -15.08 44.82
N ILE A 8 13.36 -13.75 44.68
CA ILE A 8 12.69 -13.10 43.55
C ILE A 8 13.67 -13.14 42.37
N VAL A 9 13.40 -14.02 41.40
CA VAL A 9 14.09 -14.03 40.11
C VAL A 9 13.53 -12.88 39.28
N ALA A 10 14.27 -11.78 39.19
CA ALA A 10 13.98 -10.69 38.28
C ALA A 10 14.27 -11.15 36.84
N VAL A 11 13.23 -11.56 36.12
CA VAL A 11 13.30 -11.80 34.67
C VAL A 11 13.43 -10.43 34.00
N CYS A 12 14.66 -10.05 33.66
CA CYS A 12 14.91 -8.93 32.75
C CYS A 12 14.39 -9.32 31.36
N LEU A 13 13.17 -8.91 31.03
CA LEU A 13 12.67 -8.89 29.67
C LEU A 13 13.54 -7.89 28.89
N PHE A 14 14.48 -8.42 28.10
CA PHE A 14 15.14 -7.64 27.06
C PHE A 14 14.08 -7.24 26.04
N VAL A 15 13.53 -6.03 26.18
CA VAL A 15 12.78 -5.38 25.12
C VAL A 15 13.81 -4.99 24.06
N THR A 16 13.98 -5.85 23.06
CA THR A 16 14.69 -5.45 21.85
C THR A 16 13.89 -4.33 21.22
N ASN A 17 14.42 -3.11 21.26
CA ASN A 17 13.91 -2.02 20.43
C ASN A 17 14.09 -2.45 18.97
N LEU A 18 13.02 -2.97 18.36
CA LEU A 18 12.95 -3.17 16.93
C LEU A 18 13.01 -1.77 16.30
N ALA A 19 14.18 -1.41 15.77
CA ALA A 19 14.39 -0.17 15.02
C ALA A 19 13.20 0.06 14.08
N GLU A 20 12.49 1.18 14.28
CA GLU A 20 11.32 1.52 13.47
C GLU A 20 11.77 1.83 12.04
N ILE A 21 10.91 1.48 11.08
CA ILE A 21 11.12 1.85 9.69
C ILE A 21 10.62 3.28 9.49
N ASN A 22 11.48 4.19 9.04
CA ASN A 22 11.07 5.50 8.54
C ASN A 22 10.86 5.41 7.03
N VAL A 23 9.78 6.02 6.52
CA VAL A 23 9.53 6.08 5.08
C VAL A 23 9.26 7.51 4.67
N LYS A 24 10.01 7.98 3.68
CA LYS A 24 9.85 9.31 3.09
C LYS A 24 9.38 9.18 1.65
N ILE A 25 8.25 9.79 1.33
CA ILE A 25 7.78 9.88 -0.06
C ILE A 25 8.57 10.97 -0.78
N GLU A 26 9.26 10.58 -1.85
CA GLU A 26 10.09 11.49 -2.64
C GLU A 26 9.31 12.07 -3.81
N ARG A 27 8.58 11.21 -4.54
CA ARG A 27 7.84 11.59 -5.76
C ARG A 27 6.62 10.70 -5.94
N HIS A 28 5.56 11.24 -6.54
CA HIS A 28 4.40 10.43 -6.92
C HIS A 28 3.65 11.03 -8.10
N PHE A 29 3.13 10.20 -8.99
CA PHE A 29 2.46 10.70 -10.19
C PHE A 29 1.48 9.68 -10.76
N PRO A 30 0.41 10.15 -11.43
CA PRO A 30 -0.46 9.28 -12.19
C PRO A 30 0.34 8.59 -13.29
N CYS A 31 -0.03 7.37 -13.62
CA CYS A 31 0.68 6.59 -14.63
C CYS A 31 0.61 7.26 -16.01
N SER A 32 1.68 7.09 -16.78
CA SER A 32 1.72 7.50 -18.18
C SER A 32 0.72 6.69 -19.02
N PRO A 33 0.35 7.15 -20.24
CA PRO A 33 -0.49 6.36 -21.15
C PRO A 33 0.05 4.96 -21.45
N SER A 34 1.38 4.76 -21.38
CA SER A 34 2.01 3.46 -21.59
C SER A 34 1.84 2.49 -20.42
N SER A 35 1.69 2.99 -19.19
CA SER A 35 1.65 2.18 -17.96
C SER A 35 0.30 2.22 -17.24
N GLY A 36 -0.56 3.18 -17.58
CA GLY A 36 -1.91 3.34 -17.08
C GLY A 36 -2.97 2.90 -18.09
N PRO A 37 -4.26 3.15 -17.78
CA PRO A 37 -5.37 2.79 -18.66
C PRO A 37 -5.36 3.61 -19.96
N SER A 38 -6.09 3.14 -20.97
CA SER A 38 -6.36 3.94 -22.16
C SER A 38 -7.23 5.15 -21.82
N LYS A 39 -7.22 6.18 -22.68
CA LYS A 39 -7.98 7.42 -22.44
C LYS A 39 -9.49 7.16 -22.30
N GLU A 40 -10.01 6.18 -23.03
CA GLU A 40 -11.43 5.81 -23.05
C GLU A 40 -11.84 5.07 -21.76
N ASN A 41 -10.88 4.41 -21.10
CA ASN A 41 -11.09 3.64 -19.87
C ASN A 41 -10.71 4.39 -18.60
N LEU A 42 -9.96 5.50 -18.70
CA LEU A 42 -9.63 6.33 -17.55
C LEU A 42 -10.92 6.85 -16.88
N ARG A 43 -11.07 6.58 -15.58
CA ARG A 43 -12.19 7.05 -14.74
C ARG A 43 -11.75 7.84 -13.53
N ILE A 44 -10.54 7.60 -13.03
CA ILE A 44 -10.02 8.29 -11.86
C ILE A 44 -8.54 8.60 -12.04
N LYS A 45 -8.15 9.84 -11.73
CA LYS A 45 -6.76 10.29 -11.77
C LYS A 45 -6.45 11.13 -10.55
N PHE A 46 -5.44 10.70 -9.81
CA PHE A 46 -4.90 11.46 -8.68
C PHE A 46 -3.86 12.48 -9.17
N PRO A 47 -3.71 13.60 -8.46
CA PRO A 47 -2.76 14.61 -8.85
C PRO A 47 -1.31 14.15 -8.64
N SER A 48 -0.39 14.81 -9.34
CA SER A 48 1.05 14.53 -9.24
C SER A 48 1.71 15.40 -8.17
N TYR A 49 2.89 15.00 -7.69
CA TYR A 49 3.70 15.82 -6.78
C TYR A 49 4.09 17.21 -7.35
N LYS A 50 3.97 17.40 -8.68
CA LYS A 50 4.23 18.69 -9.34
C LYS A 50 3.03 19.64 -9.30
N SER A 51 1.85 19.13 -8.96
CA SER A 51 0.65 19.93 -8.84
C SER A 51 0.74 20.80 -7.57
N THR A 52 0.28 22.05 -7.67
CA THR A 52 0.39 23.02 -6.58
C THR A 52 -0.28 22.52 -5.31
N GLY A 53 0.43 22.59 -4.19
CA GLY A 53 -0.08 22.21 -2.87
C GLY A 53 -0.20 20.70 -2.62
N VAL A 54 0.18 19.86 -3.58
CA VAL A 54 0.05 18.41 -3.45
C VAL A 54 1.19 17.83 -2.63
N ASN A 55 0.85 17.11 -1.58
CA ASN A 55 1.80 16.37 -0.75
C ASN A 55 1.17 15.09 -0.19
N PHE A 56 1.98 14.22 0.37
CA PHE A 56 1.50 13.13 1.23
C PHE A 56 1.73 13.49 2.70
N HIS A 57 0.69 13.38 3.51
CA HIS A 57 0.80 13.43 4.96
C HIS A 57 0.94 12.01 5.51
N GLU A 58 1.92 11.83 6.40
CA GLU A 58 2.05 10.61 7.18
C GLU A 58 0.99 10.60 8.28
N GLU A 59 0.31 9.48 8.42
CA GLU A 59 -0.63 9.20 9.50
C GLU A 59 -0.45 7.75 9.96
N LYS A 60 -0.86 7.42 11.19
CA LYS A 60 -0.92 6.03 11.66
C LYS A 60 -2.37 5.58 11.67
N ASN A 61 -2.63 4.37 11.17
CA ASN A 61 -3.96 3.78 11.34
C ASN A 61 -4.09 3.08 12.71
N ASP A 62 -5.30 2.61 13.03
CA ASP A 62 -5.62 1.92 14.29
C ASP A 62 -4.80 0.63 14.53
N GLN A 63 -4.14 0.12 13.49
CA GLN A 63 -3.33 -1.11 13.53
C GLN A 63 -1.83 -0.78 13.66
N GLY A 64 -1.47 0.50 13.75
CA GLY A 64 -0.08 0.95 13.85
C GLY A 64 0.67 0.99 12.51
N HIS A 65 0.00 0.75 11.37
CA HIS A 65 0.60 0.93 10.05
C HIS A 65 0.86 2.41 9.80
N LYS A 66 2.05 2.73 9.30
CA LYS A 66 2.33 4.03 8.70
C LYS A 66 1.59 4.11 7.38
N CYS A 67 0.72 5.09 7.25
CA CYS A 67 -0.05 5.38 6.07
C CYS A 67 0.31 6.75 5.53
N PHE A 68 0.23 6.87 4.22
CA PHE A 68 0.49 8.08 3.50
C PHE A 68 -0.79 8.44 2.79
N ARG A 69 -1.36 9.57 3.21
CA ARG A 69 -2.58 10.09 2.65
C ARG A 69 -2.26 11.30 1.78
N MET A 70 -2.69 11.24 0.53
CA MET A 70 -2.53 12.37 -0.39
C MET A 70 -3.38 13.55 0.09
N SER A 71 -2.83 14.74 -0.05
CA SER A 71 -3.42 16.00 0.37
C SER A 71 -3.12 17.08 -0.68
N GLY A 72 -4.03 18.04 -0.79
CA GLY A 72 -3.94 19.10 -1.79
C GLY A 72 -4.15 18.61 -3.22
N GLY A 73 -4.44 19.57 -4.11
CA GLY A 73 -4.82 19.29 -5.50
C GLY A 73 -6.19 18.62 -5.63
N ASN A 74 -6.57 18.31 -6.87
CA ASN A 74 -7.87 17.76 -7.18
C ASN A 74 -7.73 16.35 -7.76
N VAL A 75 -8.59 15.44 -7.30
CA VAL A 75 -8.79 14.14 -7.94
C VAL A 75 -9.81 14.33 -9.06
N GLU A 76 -9.41 13.99 -10.28
CA GLU A 76 -10.27 14.07 -11.47
C GLU A 76 -11.04 12.75 -11.62
N ILE A 77 -12.37 12.83 -11.63
CA ILE A 77 -13.26 11.72 -11.99
C ILE A 77 -13.78 11.97 -13.42
N PHE A 78 -13.44 11.08 -14.34
CA PHE A 78 -13.81 11.20 -15.75
C PHE A 78 -15.17 10.56 -16.03
N PRO A 79 -15.93 11.07 -17.02
CA PRO A 79 -17.20 10.46 -17.43
C PRO A 79 -17.09 8.95 -17.74
N PRO A 80 -18.10 8.15 -17.39
CA PRO A 80 -19.37 8.55 -16.75
C PRO A 80 -19.28 8.71 -15.22
N GLY A 81 -18.12 8.52 -14.61
CA GLY A 81 -17.95 8.46 -13.16
C GLY A 81 -17.61 7.05 -12.65
N LEU A 82 -17.64 6.89 -11.33
CA LEU A 82 -17.62 5.60 -10.65
C LEU A 82 -19.05 5.18 -10.29
N ASP A 83 -19.40 3.97 -10.69
CA ASP A 83 -20.69 3.33 -10.48
C ASP A 83 -20.78 2.75 -9.06
N GLY A 84 -21.74 3.26 -8.28
CA GLY A 84 -22.00 2.82 -6.90
C GLY A 84 -22.49 1.37 -6.77
N SER A 85 -22.79 0.68 -7.87
CA SER A 85 -23.11 -0.75 -7.85
C SER A 85 -21.90 -1.67 -8.04
N LYS A 86 -20.70 -1.10 -8.28
CA LYS A 86 -19.48 -1.85 -8.57
C LYS A 86 -18.48 -1.80 -7.40
N LYS A 87 -17.70 -2.87 -7.31
CA LYS A 87 -16.48 -2.91 -6.47
C LYS A 87 -15.28 -2.47 -7.29
N TYR A 88 -14.37 -1.77 -6.62
CA TYR A 88 -13.14 -1.27 -7.23
C TYR A 88 -11.94 -1.98 -6.65
N TYR A 89 -11.25 -2.71 -7.51
CA TYR A 89 -10.11 -3.55 -7.14
C TYR A 89 -8.82 -2.78 -7.34
N VAL A 90 -7.84 -2.94 -6.46
CA VAL A 90 -6.49 -2.42 -6.67
C VAL A 90 -5.47 -3.52 -6.62
N HIS A 91 -4.63 -3.61 -7.65
CA HIS A 91 -3.36 -4.28 -7.51
C HIS A 91 -2.35 -3.27 -6.97
N LEU A 92 -1.95 -3.45 -5.72
CA LEU A 92 -0.92 -2.66 -5.07
C LEU A 92 0.40 -3.39 -5.28
N GLU A 93 1.19 -2.95 -6.26
CA GLU A 93 2.51 -3.50 -6.51
C GLU A 93 3.53 -2.84 -5.57
N THR A 94 4.34 -3.64 -4.90
CA THR A 94 5.42 -3.16 -4.04
C THR A 94 6.74 -3.69 -4.57
N ARG A 95 7.73 -2.82 -4.75
CA ARG A 95 9.09 -3.17 -5.17
C ARG A 95 10.09 -2.54 -4.23
N ILE A 96 11.07 -3.31 -3.79
CA ILE A 96 12.20 -2.74 -3.08
C ILE A 96 13.39 -2.59 -4.03
N GLY A 97 13.81 -1.34 -4.21
CA GLY A 97 14.72 -0.88 -5.25
C GLY A 97 13.97 -0.38 -6.49
N ILE A 98 14.49 0.67 -7.13
CA ILE A 98 13.86 1.31 -8.32
C ILE A 98 13.71 0.31 -9.48
N HIS A 99 14.66 -0.61 -9.62
CA HIS A 99 14.65 -1.70 -10.59
C HIS A 99 14.42 -3.07 -9.95
N GLY A 100 13.90 -3.08 -8.72
CA GLY A 100 13.56 -4.30 -7.99
C GLY A 100 12.47 -5.09 -8.71
N LYS A 101 12.46 -6.41 -8.50
CA LYS A 101 11.34 -7.25 -8.87
C LYS A 101 10.14 -6.95 -7.95
N PRO A 102 8.89 -7.07 -8.42
CA PRO A 102 7.72 -7.03 -7.55
C PRO A 102 7.84 -8.03 -6.41
N GLU A 103 7.60 -7.57 -5.19
CA GLU A 103 7.58 -8.42 -4.00
C GLU A 103 6.37 -9.36 -4.08
N ARG A 104 6.56 -10.62 -3.72
CA ARG A 104 5.50 -11.64 -3.79
C ARG A 104 4.33 -11.24 -2.88
N CYS A 105 3.09 -11.45 -3.33
CA CYS A 105 1.93 -11.35 -2.46
C CYS A 105 1.90 -12.47 -1.42
N VAL A 106 1.70 -12.09 -0.16
CA VAL A 106 1.65 -13.00 0.99
C VAL A 106 0.49 -12.62 1.90
N ASN A 107 -0.11 -13.61 2.56
CA ASN A 107 -1.25 -13.43 3.48
C ASN A 107 -2.49 -12.76 2.87
N ALA A 108 -2.71 -12.94 1.57
CA ALA A 108 -4.03 -12.72 0.99
C ALA A 108 -5.03 -13.69 1.62
N ASP A 109 -6.27 -13.25 1.80
CA ASP A 109 -7.32 -14.11 2.34
C ASP A 109 -7.74 -15.20 1.34
N LYS A 110 -8.67 -16.07 1.76
CA LYS A 110 -9.21 -17.16 0.94
C LYS A 110 -9.81 -16.71 -0.41
N ASP A 111 -10.19 -15.44 -0.52
CA ASP A 111 -10.75 -14.85 -1.72
C ASP A 111 -9.70 -14.16 -2.59
N GLY A 112 -8.42 -14.20 -2.19
CA GLY A 112 -7.32 -13.54 -2.88
C GLY A 112 -7.26 -12.04 -2.62
N CYS A 113 -7.84 -11.58 -1.50
CA CYS A 113 -7.95 -10.17 -1.16
C CYS A 113 -7.02 -9.79 0.01
N GLY A 114 -6.39 -8.63 -0.10
CA GLY A 114 -5.44 -8.12 0.89
C GLY A 114 -4.09 -8.84 0.87
N GLY A 115 -3.30 -8.60 1.91
CA GLY A 115 -1.96 -9.14 2.07
C GLY A 115 -0.89 -8.06 1.99
N ILE A 116 0.36 -8.51 2.01
CA ILE A 116 1.57 -7.66 1.97
C ILE A 116 2.36 -7.98 0.70
N GLY A 117 3.02 -6.97 0.12
CA GLY A 117 3.79 -7.09 -1.12
C GLY A 117 2.98 -6.64 -2.34
N SER A 118 3.03 -7.40 -3.43
CA SER A 118 2.28 -7.10 -4.66
C SER A 118 0.93 -7.80 -4.70
N CYS A 119 -0.05 -7.30 -3.94
CA CYS A 119 -1.33 -7.96 -3.68
C CYS A 119 -2.54 -7.26 -4.32
N VAL A 120 -3.66 -7.98 -4.41
CA VAL A 120 -4.96 -7.42 -4.84
C VAL A 120 -5.80 -7.04 -3.62
N HIS A 121 -6.31 -5.81 -3.58
CA HIS A 121 -7.29 -5.31 -2.62
C HIS A 121 -8.65 -5.19 -3.30
N CYS A 122 -9.67 -5.84 -2.76
CA CYS A 122 -10.88 -6.15 -3.51
C CYS A 122 -12.01 -5.11 -3.45
N ASP A 123 -11.88 -4.10 -2.61
CA ASP A 123 -12.76 -2.93 -2.62
C ASP A 123 -12.08 -1.74 -1.92
N ILE A 124 -11.56 -0.80 -2.70
CA ILE A 124 -10.87 0.39 -2.17
C ILE A 124 -11.82 1.45 -1.60
N CYS A 125 -13.11 1.31 -1.85
CA CYS A 125 -14.17 2.21 -1.39
C CYS A 125 -14.78 1.77 -0.06
N LYS A 126 -14.33 0.64 0.50
CA LYS A 126 -14.89 0.08 1.73
C LYS A 126 -13.79 -0.28 2.71
N ASN A 127 -14.05 -0.11 4.00
CA ASN A 127 -13.27 -0.78 5.02
C ASN A 127 -13.69 -2.25 5.06
N MET A 128 -12.82 -3.13 4.56
CA MET A 128 -13.05 -4.57 4.47
C MET A 128 -12.82 -5.32 5.79
N GLY A 129 -12.41 -4.60 6.84
CA GLY A 129 -11.99 -5.17 8.12
C GLY A 129 -10.69 -5.98 8.03
N GLY A 130 -10.09 -6.26 9.18
CA GLY A 130 -8.82 -6.99 9.27
C GLY A 130 -7.58 -6.14 8.98
N ALA A 131 -6.42 -6.61 9.46
CA ALA A 131 -5.16 -5.87 9.39
C ALA A 131 -4.69 -5.62 7.95
N LEU A 132 -4.76 -6.65 7.10
CA LEU A 132 -4.06 -6.66 5.82
C LEU A 132 -4.94 -6.32 4.61
N LYS A 133 -6.21 -5.92 4.81
CA LYS A 133 -7.15 -5.72 3.71
C LYS A 133 -7.24 -4.28 3.23
N ASN A 134 -6.87 -3.32 4.06
CA ASN A 134 -7.10 -1.89 3.85
C ASN A 134 -5.80 -1.10 3.65
N PHE A 135 -4.80 -1.69 3.00
CA PHE A 135 -3.53 -1.02 2.72
C PHE A 135 -3.65 0.06 1.64
N VAL A 136 -4.72 0.03 0.85
CA VAL A 136 -5.00 1.06 -0.14
C VAL A 136 -6.48 1.37 -0.13
N GLN A 137 -6.81 2.65 -0.01
CA GLN A 137 -8.19 3.13 0.06
C GLN A 137 -8.32 4.49 -0.60
N ILE A 138 -9.50 4.78 -1.13
CA ILE A 138 -9.90 6.14 -1.49
C ILE A 138 -10.61 6.72 -0.27
N TYR A 139 -10.21 7.91 0.15
CA TYR A 139 -10.88 8.66 1.20
C TYR A 139 -11.61 9.84 0.61
N GLN A 140 -12.75 10.16 1.19
CA GLN A 140 -13.46 11.41 1.00
C GLN A 140 -13.52 12.13 2.35
N LYS A 141 -12.92 13.33 2.44
CA LYS A 141 -12.72 14.11 3.66
C LYS A 141 -11.94 13.38 4.75
N ASP A 142 -12.56 12.61 5.63
CA ASP A 142 -11.86 11.91 6.73
C ASP A 142 -12.29 10.44 6.86
N ALA A 143 -13.08 9.95 5.90
CA ALA A 143 -13.59 8.60 5.88
C ALA A 143 -13.32 7.92 4.54
N PRO A 144 -13.31 6.58 4.48
CA PRO A 144 -13.32 5.86 3.21
C PRO A 144 -14.47 6.35 2.30
N ALA A 145 -14.15 6.65 1.05
CA ALA A 145 -15.10 7.15 0.07
C ALA A 145 -16.13 6.07 -0.28
N LYS A 146 -17.41 6.43 -0.34
CA LYS A 146 -18.51 5.50 -0.63
C LYS A 146 -18.69 5.20 -2.12
N CYS A 147 -17.59 5.15 -2.88
CA CYS A 147 -17.63 5.00 -4.34
C CYS A 147 -18.21 3.66 -4.83
N SER A 148 -18.27 2.62 -3.98
CA SER A 148 -18.91 1.33 -4.26
C SER A 148 -20.33 1.18 -3.68
N VAL A 149 -20.94 2.29 -3.25
CA VAL A 149 -22.34 2.34 -2.76
C VAL A 149 -23.08 3.52 -3.39
N ASP A 150 -22.54 4.73 -3.24
CA ASP A 150 -23.16 5.96 -3.74
C ASP A 150 -22.67 6.31 -5.16
N GLY A 151 -21.50 5.77 -5.54
CA GLY A 151 -20.80 6.15 -6.76
C GLY A 151 -20.04 7.47 -6.61
N LEU A 152 -19.40 7.91 -7.69
CA LEU A 152 -18.82 9.24 -7.81
C LEU A 152 -19.15 9.79 -9.20
N THR A 153 -19.81 10.93 -9.28
CA THR A 153 -20.08 11.58 -10.55
C THR A 153 -18.80 12.15 -11.16
N ALA A 154 -18.79 12.35 -12.48
CA ALA A 154 -17.68 13.04 -13.14
C ALA A 154 -17.50 14.46 -12.58
N GLY A 155 -16.26 14.89 -12.41
CA GLY A 155 -15.90 16.19 -11.85
C GLY A 155 -14.54 16.19 -11.16
N ASP A 156 -14.18 17.36 -10.65
CA ASP A 156 -12.98 17.59 -9.86
C ASP A 156 -13.34 17.61 -8.38
N TYR A 157 -12.61 16.83 -7.58
CA TYR A 157 -12.83 16.70 -6.14
C TYR A 157 -11.60 17.15 -5.38
N ASP A 158 -11.77 18.14 -4.51
CA ASP A 158 -10.75 18.61 -3.57
C ASP A 158 -10.76 17.84 -2.23
N ASP A 159 -11.81 17.04 -2.01
CA ASP A 159 -12.01 16.25 -0.81
C ASP A 159 -11.70 14.75 -0.98
N LEU A 160 -11.36 14.31 -2.20
CA LEU A 160 -10.93 12.95 -2.48
C LEU A 160 -9.42 12.79 -2.37
N SER A 161 -8.98 11.63 -1.87
CA SER A 161 -7.55 11.34 -1.67
C SER A 161 -7.24 9.85 -1.76
N LEU A 162 -6.03 9.51 -2.21
CA LEU A 162 -5.50 8.16 -2.12
C LEU A 162 -4.75 8.01 -0.79
N LYS A 163 -5.11 6.97 -0.02
CA LYS A 163 -4.36 6.54 1.17
C LYS A 163 -3.69 5.22 0.88
N VAL A 164 -2.38 5.14 1.15
CA VAL A 164 -1.58 3.91 1.03
C VAL A 164 -0.85 3.66 2.34
N CYS A 165 -1.04 2.49 2.93
CA CYS A 165 -0.36 2.04 4.14
C CYS A 165 0.77 1.07 3.82
N LEU A 166 1.78 1.07 4.67
CA LEU A 166 2.90 0.14 4.62
C LEU A 166 2.85 -0.83 5.79
N PRO A 167 3.34 -2.06 5.59
CA PRO A 167 3.38 -3.04 6.65
C PRO A 167 4.38 -2.61 7.71
N THR A 168 4.15 -3.01 8.95
CA THR A 168 5.13 -2.84 10.02
C THR A 168 6.36 -3.74 9.77
N LYS A 169 7.50 -3.39 10.38
CA LYS A 169 8.67 -4.27 10.41
C LYS A 169 8.31 -5.67 10.93
N THR A 170 7.53 -5.73 12.01
CA THR A 170 7.09 -6.98 12.64
C THR A 170 6.29 -7.85 11.68
N GLU A 171 5.47 -7.26 10.81
CA GLU A 171 4.75 -8.01 9.78
C GLU A 171 5.65 -8.43 8.62
N LEU A 172 6.68 -7.65 8.31
CA LEU A 172 7.64 -7.96 7.24
C LEU A 172 8.60 -9.11 7.60
N LEU A 173 9.07 -9.16 8.85
CA LEU A 173 10.11 -10.11 9.29
C LEU A 173 9.74 -11.58 9.02
N PRO A 174 8.53 -12.08 9.37
CA PRO A 174 8.15 -13.47 9.11
C PRO A 174 8.19 -13.90 7.63
N PHE A 175 8.20 -12.95 6.69
CA PHE A 175 8.34 -13.25 5.25
C PHE A 175 9.79 -13.45 4.82
N LEU A 176 10.75 -12.88 5.56
CA LEU A 176 12.16 -13.10 5.28
C LEU A 176 12.62 -14.45 5.81
N ASP A 177 12.21 -14.80 7.03
CA ASP A 177 12.45 -16.11 7.62
C ASP A 177 11.43 -16.34 8.75
N SER A 178 11.03 -17.60 8.97
CA SER A 178 10.15 -17.95 10.09
C SER A 178 10.86 -17.86 11.45
N ASN A 179 12.20 -17.91 11.46
CA ASN A 179 13.03 -17.64 12.62
C ASN A 179 13.25 -16.12 12.78
N PRO A 180 12.77 -15.49 13.88
CA PRO A 180 12.85 -14.03 14.05
C PRO A 180 14.28 -13.47 14.03
N THR A 181 15.24 -14.21 14.60
CA THR A 181 16.65 -13.79 14.62
C THR A 181 17.23 -13.79 13.22
N ARG A 182 16.97 -14.84 12.44
CA ARG A 182 17.43 -14.93 11.05
C ARG A 182 16.72 -13.94 10.15
N ALA A 183 15.42 -13.72 10.35
CA ALA A 183 14.66 -12.69 9.65
C ALA A 183 15.25 -11.30 9.89
N GLN A 184 15.63 -11.01 11.14
CA GLN A 184 16.28 -9.75 11.50
C GLN A 184 17.66 -9.63 10.83
N GLN A 185 18.47 -10.70 10.83
CA GLN A 185 19.75 -10.72 10.13
C GLN A 185 19.60 -10.51 8.62
N LEU A 186 18.61 -11.17 8.00
CA LEU A 186 18.31 -10.98 6.57
C LEU A 186 17.81 -9.57 6.28
N TRP A 187 17.01 -8.99 7.17
CA TRP A 187 16.59 -7.60 7.09
C TRP A 187 17.79 -6.66 7.16
N ASP A 188 18.72 -6.88 8.10
CA ASP A 188 19.90 -6.04 8.29
C ASP A 188 20.89 -6.19 7.13
N LEU A 189 21.06 -7.41 6.59
CA LEU A 189 21.80 -7.65 5.34
C LEU A 189 21.13 -6.97 4.15
N PHE A 190 19.81 -7.03 4.08
CA PHE A 190 19.05 -6.40 3.01
C PHE A 190 19.18 -4.88 3.05
N VAL A 191 19.07 -4.29 4.24
CA VAL A 191 19.26 -2.85 4.45
C VAL A 191 20.70 -2.46 4.13
N SER A 192 21.70 -3.14 4.70
CA SER A 192 23.12 -2.81 4.45
C SER A 192 23.56 -3.02 3.00
N SER A 193 23.01 -4.02 2.29
CA SER A 193 23.38 -4.29 0.88
C SER A 193 22.66 -3.42 -0.14
N ARG A 194 21.44 -2.94 0.17
CA ARG A 194 20.63 -2.13 -0.76
C ARG A 194 20.59 -0.64 -0.41
N ALA A 195 21.00 -0.26 0.79
CA ALA A 195 21.10 1.13 1.17
C ALA A 195 22.31 1.77 0.49
N ARG A 196 22.06 2.64 -0.49
CA ARG A 196 23.05 3.67 -0.82
C ARG A 196 22.88 4.75 0.25
N SER A 197 23.88 4.93 1.10
CA SER A 197 23.87 5.96 2.16
C SER A 197 22.80 5.79 3.25
N GLY A 198 22.35 4.57 3.55
CA GLY A 198 21.34 4.32 4.60
C GLY A 198 19.87 4.36 4.14
N GLU A 199 19.62 4.67 2.86
CA GLU A 199 18.26 4.75 2.29
C GLU A 199 18.03 3.67 1.23
N ILE A 200 16.92 2.93 1.37
CA ILE A 200 16.48 1.89 0.44
C ILE A 200 15.31 2.43 -0.38
N PRO A 201 15.42 2.47 -1.72
CA PRO A 201 14.28 2.89 -2.54
C PRO A 201 13.10 1.92 -2.40
N LEU A 202 11.90 2.45 -2.28
CA LEU A 202 10.63 1.72 -2.32
C LEU A 202 9.79 2.30 -3.46
N VAL A 203 9.28 1.43 -4.31
CA VAL A 203 8.38 1.83 -5.39
C VAL A 203 7.05 1.11 -5.19
N VAL A 204 5.97 1.89 -5.14
CA VAL A 204 4.61 1.38 -5.03
C VAL A 204 3.82 1.82 -6.27
N ALA A 205 3.07 0.90 -6.86
CA ALA A 205 2.10 1.21 -7.92
C ALA A 205 0.70 0.75 -7.51
N ALA A 206 -0.23 1.68 -7.40
CA ALA A 206 -1.64 1.39 -7.20
C ALA A 206 -2.35 1.40 -8.57
N ARG A 207 -2.76 0.23 -9.05
CA ARG A 207 -3.52 0.08 -10.31
C ARG A 207 -4.95 -0.28 -10.00
N ILE A 208 -5.89 0.60 -10.36
CA ILE A 208 -7.31 0.50 -10.01
C ILE A 208 -8.06 -0.14 -11.18
N PHE A 209 -8.95 -1.08 -10.86
CA PHE A 209 -9.76 -1.83 -11.80
C PHE A 209 -11.24 -1.77 -11.43
N ASP A 210 -12.11 -1.71 -12.44
CA ASP A 210 -13.58 -1.77 -12.29
C ASP A 210 -14.15 -3.19 -12.45
N ARG A 211 -13.27 -4.19 -12.39
CA ARG A 211 -13.59 -5.62 -12.48
C ARG A 211 -12.77 -6.43 -11.48
N PRO A 212 -13.24 -7.61 -11.08
CA PRO A 212 -12.46 -8.53 -10.26
C PRO A 212 -11.16 -8.93 -10.95
N ILE A 213 -10.05 -8.81 -10.23
CA ILE A 213 -8.72 -9.28 -10.66
C ILE A 213 -8.08 -10.27 -9.66
N ASN A 214 -8.71 -10.49 -8.50
CA ASN A 214 -8.21 -11.29 -7.37
C ASN A 214 -8.17 -12.81 -7.63
N LYS A 215 -8.91 -13.30 -8.63
CA LYS A 215 -8.97 -14.73 -8.99
C LYS A 215 -8.39 -15.03 -10.37
N LEU A 216 -7.70 -14.06 -10.98
CA LEU A 216 -7.03 -14.26 -12.25
C LEU A 216 -5.83 -15.17 -12.09
N SER A 217 -5.54 -15.98 -13.12
CA SER A 217 -4.25 -16.65 -13.21
C SER A 217 -3.11 -15.63 -13.31
N ILE A 218 -1.88 -16.04 -12.99
CA ILE A 218 -0.70 -15.17 -13.09
C ILE A 218 -0.56 -14.56 -14.51
N LYS A 219 -0.87 -15.34 -15.55
CA LYS A 219 -0.83 -14.88 -16.94
C LYS A 219 -1.86 -13.78 -17.21
N GLU A 220 -3.10 -13.99 -16.78
CA GLU A 220 -4.19 -13.01 -16.96
C GLU A 220 -3.97 -11.75 -16.12
N LEU A 221 -3.45 -11.90 -14.90
CA LEU A 221 -3.09 -10.77 -14.06
C LEU A 221 -1.98 -9.95 -14.71
N ASN A 222 -0.91 -10.60 -15.20
CA ASN A 222 0.17 -9.89 -15.90
C ASN A 222 -0.32 -9.16 -17.16
N ASP A 223 -1.23 -9.76 -17.93
CA ASP A 223 -1.86 -9.09 -19.06
C ASP A 223 -2.69 -7.87 -18.62
N ALA A 224 -3.47 -7.99 -17.54
CA ALA A 224 -4.23 -6.88 -16.98
C ALA A 224 -3.34 -5.77 -16.37
N LEU A 225 -2.12 -6.07 -15.95
CA LEU A 225 -1.19 -5.08 -15.38
C LEU A 225 -0.30 -4.42 -16.45
N HIS A 226 0.11 -5.16 -17.48
CA HIS A 226 1.17 -4.74 -18.39
C HIS A 226 0.82 -4.88 -19.88
N GLY A 227 -0.06 -5.82 -20.24
CA GLY A 227 -0.48 -6.10 -21.61
C GLY A 227 -1.71 -5.30 -22.00
N SER A 228 -2.86 -5.98 -22.10
CA SER A 228 -4.14 -5.38 -22.51
C SER A 228 -4.66 -4.28 -21.57
N LYS A 229 -4.27 -4.32 -20.29
CA LYS A 229 -4.77 -3.41 -19.24
C LYS A 229 -6.30 -3.41 -19.10
N LYS A 230 -6.93 -4.54 -19.45
CA LYS A 230 -8.38 -4.68 -19.46
C LYS A 230 -9.00 -4.37 -18.10
N GLY A 231 -9.91 -3.40 -18.09
CA GLY A 231 -10.63 -2.96 -16.90
C GLY A 231 -9.82 -2.09 -15.94
N MET A 232 -8.59 -1.70 -16.29
CA MET A 232 -7.87 -0.68 -15.54
C MET A 232 -8.56 0.68 -15.78
N ILE A 233 -8.80 1.43 -14.71
CA ILE A 233 -9.50 2.73 -14.75
C ILE A 233 -8.72 3.87 -14.10
N GLY A 234 -7.63 3.55 -13.42
CA GLY A 234 -6.76 4.51 -12.77
C GLY A 234 -5.45 3.85 -12.38
N CYS A 235 -4.39 4.64 -12.28
CA CYS A 235 -3.07 4.11 -11.94
C CYS A 235 -2.20 5.23 -11.36
N HIS A 236 -1.49 4.94 -10.27
CA HIS A 236 -0.64 5.90 -9.57
C HIS A 236 0.65 5.27 -9.08
N TRP A 237 1.78 5.95 -9.30
CA TRP A 237 3.10 5.56 -8.80
C TRP A 237 3.50 6.41 -7.60
N ILE A 238 4.13 5.76 -6.62
CA ILE A 238 4.73 6.39 -5.44
C ILE A 238 6.17 5.89 -5.33
N TYR A 239 7.12 6.81 -5.31
CA TYR A 239 8.53 6.58 -5.08
C TYR A 239 8.86 7.11 -3.69
N ALA A 240 9.34 6.21 -2.84
CA ALA A 240 9.71 6.51 -1.48
C ALA A 240 11.11 5.97 -1.18
N THR A 241 11.67 6.40 -0.05
CA THR A 241 12.88 5.87 0.54
C THR A 241 12.56 5.34 1.93
N ILE A 242 13.17 4.22 2.27
CA ILE A 242 13.06 3.56 3.56
C ILE A 242 14.40 3.75 4.26
N SER A 243 14.39 4.25 5.50
CA SER A 243 15.57 4.31 6.37
C SER A 243 15.28 3.65 7.71
N GLN A 244 16.34 3.21 8.39
CA GLN A 244 16.27 2.75 9.77
C GLN A 244 16.63 3.89 10.71
N THR A 245 15.85 4.05 11.77
CA THR A 245 16.15 4.94 12.91
C THR A 245 16.49 4.14 14.14
#